data_AF-A0A6B3IA64-F1
#
_entry.id   AF-A0A6B3IA64-F1
#
_cell.length_a   1.000
_cell.length_b   1.000
_cell.length_c   1.000
_cell.angle_alpha   90.00
_cell.angle_beta   90.00
_cell.angle_gamma   90.00
#
_symmetry.space_group_name_H-M   'P 1'
#
loop_
_entity.id
_entity.type
_entity.pdbx_description
1 polymer ?
#
loop_
_entity_poly.entity_id
_entity_poly.type
_entity_poly.pdbx_seq_one_letter_code
_entity_poly.pdbx_strand_id
1 'polypeptide(L)'
;MAHALIASPFLDGHLLLKPGARAGARISADHFEGLHQAATAGESLPAWTVQTAADVWGLDLAGQTAQSTVLVREPSPYGYCRAS
;
A
#
# COMPACT_ATOMS: atom_id res chain seq x y z
N MET A 1 0.22 16.17 4.90
CA MET A 1 -0.72 15.20 5.50
C MET A 1 -0.02 13.85 5.57
N ALA A 2 -0.26 13.07 6.61
CA ALA A 2 0.32 11.73 6.74
C ALA A 2 -0.54 10.73 5.95
N HIS A 3 0.08 9.84 5.18
CA HIS A 3 -0.61 8.75 4.51
C HIS A 3 -1.11 7.71 5.54
N ALA A 4 -2.30 7.15 5.30
CA ALA A 4 -2.90 6.14 6.18
C ALA A 4 -2.30 4.75 5.96
N LEU A 5 -1.85 4.47 4.73
CA LEU A 5 -1.28 3.20 4.33
C LEU A 5 0.04 3.40 3.56
N ILE A 6 0.88 2.37 3.55
CA ILE A 6 2.12 2.30 2.78
C ILE A 6 2.11 1.01 1.97
N ALA A 7 2.21 1.12 0.65
CA ALA A 7 2.50 0.00 -0.23
C ALA A 7 4.02 -0.04 -0.46
N SER A 8 4.66 -1.17 -0.13
CA SER A 8 6.11 -1.33 -0.26
C SER A 8 6.45 -2.68 -0.85
N PRO A 9 7.40 -2.74 -1.80
CA PRO A 9 8.02 -4.01 -2.10
C PRO A 9 8.84 -4.49 -0.89
N PHE A 10 8.87 -5.81 -0.69
CA PHE A 10 9.46 -6.50 0.47
C PHE A 10 9.90 -7.91 0.07
N LEU A 11 11.22 -8.15 0.04
CA LEU A 11 11.81 -9.38 -0.49
C LEU A 11 11.23 -9.67 -1.90
N ASP A 12 10.75 -10.89 -2.13
CA ASP A 12 10.18 -11.33 -3.42
C ASP A 12 8.67 -11.04 -3.54
N GLY A 13 8.17 -9.98 -2.89
CA GLY A 13 6.75 -9.64 -2.92
C GLY A 13 6.45 -8.20 -2.55
N HIS A 14 5.18 -7.93 -2.33
CA HIS A 14 4.67 -6.61 -2.00
C HIS A 14 3.79 -6.68 -0.75
N LEU A 15 3.90 -5.65 0.08
CA LEU A 15 3.12 -5.50 1.31
C LEU A 15 2.33 -4.20 1.27
N LEU A 16 1.12 -4.26 1.80
CA LEU A 16 0.35 -3.12 2.25
C LEU A 16 0.43 -3.04 3.77
N LEU A 17 0.78 -1.87 4.29
CA LEU A 17 1.09 -1.64 5.70
C LEU A 17 0.28 -0.46 6.22
N LYS A 18 -0.11 -0.52 7.50
CA LYS A 18 -0.65 0.62 8.23
C LYS A 18 0.37 1.10 9.26
N PRO A 19 0.79 2.38 9.25
CA PRO A 19 1.65 2.93 10.30
C PRO A 19 1.09 2.68 11.70
N GLY A 20 1.96 2.25 12.62
CA GLY A 20 1.59 1.89 13.99
C GLY A 20 0.86 0.56 14.16
N ALA A 21 0.56 -0.17 13.07
CA ALA A 21 0.02 -1.53 13.15
C ALA A 21 1.15 -2.57 13.06
N ARG A 22 1.02 -3.66 13.83
CA ARG A 22 1.94 -4.80 13.76
C ARG A 22 1.65 -5.72 12.56
N ALA A 23 0.39 -5.75 12.11
CA ALA A 23 -0.05 -6.56 10.98
C ALA A 23 0.16 -5.83 9.65
N GLY A 24 0.63 -6.56 8.65
CA GLY A 24 0.71 -6.15 7.24
C GLY A 24 -0.05 -7.15 6.36
N ALA A 25 -0.53 -6.70 5.21
CA ALA A 25 -1.19 -7.54 4.22
C ALA A 25 -0.26 -7.79 3.03
N ARG A 26 -0.12 -9.04 2.60
CA ARG A 26 0.63 -9.37 1.37
C ARG A 26 -0.28 -9.15 0.17
N ILE A 27 0.24 -8.46 -0.85
CA ILE A 27 -0.49 -8.12 -2.07
C ILE A 27 0.24 -8.66 -3.30
N SER A 28 -0.50 -8.89 -4.39
CA SER A 28 0.09 -9.28 -5.67
C SER A 28 0.87 -8.12 -6.30
N ALA A 29 1.71 -8.43 -7.29
CA ALA A 29 2.38 -7.41 -8.09
C ALA A 29 1.36 -6.53 -8.84
N ASP A 30 0.30 -7.11 -9.39
CA ASP A 30 -0.77 -6.38 -10.09
C ASP A 30 -1.48 -5.38 -9.17
N HIS A 31 -1.74 -5.77 -7.91
CA HIS A 31 -2.30 -4.87 -6.91
C HIS A 31 -1.36 -3.73 -6.56
N PHE A 32 -0.06 -4.01 -6.44
CA PHE A 32 0.93 -2.99 -6.18
C PHE A 32 1.04 -1.99 -7.35
N GLU A 33 1.11 -2.48 -8.59
CA GLU A 33 1.18 -1.63 -9.79
C GLU A 33 -0.10 -0.81 -9.97
N GLY A 34 -1.28 -1.41 -9.75
CA GLY A 34 -2.55 -0.69 -9.80
C GLY A 34 -2.63 0.44 -8.76
N LEU A 35 -2.06 0.24 -7.56
CA LEU A 35 -1.95 1.31 -6.57
C LEU A 35 -1.00 2.42 -7.01
N HIS A 36 0.13 2.05 -7.61
CA HIS A 36 1.09 3.00 -8.15
C HIS A 36 0.42 3.89 -9.21
N GLN A 37 -0.25 3.27 -10.18
CA GLN A 37 -0.97 3.97 -11.25
C GLN A 37 -2.08 4.88 -10.69
N ALA A 38 -2.92 4.37 -9.79
CA ALA A 38 -3.98 5.16 -9.18
C ALA A 38 -3.44 6.37 -8.39
N ALA A 39 -2.32 6.19 -7.68
CA ALA A 39 -1.68 7.27 -6.94
C ALA A 39 -1.07 8.34 -7.88
N THR A 40 -0.47 7.93 -9.00
CA THR A 40 0.05 8.87 -10.02
C THR A 40 -1.07 9.61 -10.76
N ALA A 41 -2.17 8.93 -11.07
CA ALA A 41 -3.31 9.50 -11.79
C ALA A 41 -4.26 10.31 -10.89
N GLY A 42 -4.08 10.28 -9.57
CA GLY A 42 -4.99 10.94 -8.62
C GLY A 42 -6.36 10.27 -8.51
N GLU A 43 -6.44 8.99 -8.88
CA GLU A 43 -7.68 8.22 -8.89
C GLU A 43 -8.10 7.77 -7.48
N SER A 44 -9.35 7.31 -7.39
CA SER A 44 -9.89 6.68 -6.18
C SER A 44 -9.11 5.42 -5.81
N LEU A 45 -9.13 5.07 -4.52
CA LEU A 45 -8.57 3.79 -4.08
C LEU A 45 -9.23 2.61 -4.79
N PRO A 46 -8.44 1.61 -5.24
CA PRO A 46 -8.98 0.36 -5.72
C PRO A 46 -9.87 -0.30 -4.66
N ALA A 47 -10.98 -0.91 -5.08
CA ALA A 47 -11.96 -1.53 -4.16
C ALA A 47 -11.33 -2.58 -3.23
N TRP A 48 -10.38 -3.36 -3.76
CA TRP A 48 -9.67 -4.37 -2.97
C TRP A 48 -8.83 -3.73 -1.83
N THR A 49 -8.30 -2.51 -2.04
CA THR A 49 -7.52 -1.79 -1.03
C THR A 49 -8.42 -1.33 0.12
N VAL A 50 -9.60 -0.80 -0.21
CA VAL A 50 -10.61 -0.41 0.78
C VAL A 50 -11.05 -1.63 1.58
N GLN A 51 -11.33 -2.75 0.91
CA GLN A 51 -11.73 -3.99 1.57
C GLN A 51 -10.62 -4.53 2.49
N THR A 52 -9.37 -4.56 2.02
CA THR A 52 -8.22 -5.01 2.82
C THR A 52 -8.02 -4.12 4.05
N ALA A 53 -8.24 -2.81 3.91
CA ALA A 53 -8.10 -1.87 5.01
C ALA A 53 -9.17 -2.08 6.09
N ALA A 54 -10.41 -2.35 5.67
CA ALA A 54 -11.49 -2.72 6.57
C ALA A 54 -11.21 -4.06 7.27
N ASP A 55 -10.80 -5.09 6.53
CA ASP A 55 -10.64 -6.44 7.07
C ASP A 55 -9.45 -6.57 8.04
N VAL A 56 -8.32 -5.94 7.71
CA VAL A 56 -7.06 -6.13 8.47
C VAL A 56 -6.92 -5.11 9.61
N TRP A 57 -7.46 -3.89 9.43
CA TRP A 57 -7.27 -2.79 10.37
C TRP A 57 -8.56 -2.10 10.82
N GLY A 58 -9.74 -2.54 10.36
CA GLY A 58 -11.01 -1.89 10.71
C GLY A 58 -11.12 -0.45 10.21
N LEU A 59 -10.42 -0.12 9.12
CA LEU A 59 -10.30 1.25 8.61
C LEU A 59 -11.22 1.46 7.40
N ASP A 60 -12.11 2.46 7.50
CA ASP A 60 -12.91 2.90 6.36
C ASP A 60 -12.15 3.94 5.53
N LEU A 61 -11.89 3.59 4.27
CA LEU A 61 -11.20 4.43 3.28
C LEU A 61 -12.06 4.65 2.02
N ALA A 62 -13.36 4.36 2.08
CA ALA A 62 -14.23 4.51 0.93
C ALA A 62 -14.26 5.97 0.44
N GLY A 63 -14.22 6.16 -0.88
CA GLY A 63 -14.25 7.48 -1.51
C GLY A 63 -12.95 8.29 -1.40
N GLN A 64 -11.91 7.77 -0.75
CA GLN A 64 -10.62 8.44 -0.67
C GLN A 64 -9.79 8.25 -1.94
N THR A 65 -8.92 9.22 -2.24
CA THR A 65 -7.98 9.12 -3.36
C THR A 65 -6.71 8.36 -2.97
N ALA A 66 -6.16 7.62 -3.92
CA ALA A 66 -4.93 6.85 -3.73
C ALA A 66 -3.76 7.76 -3.35
N GLN A 67 -3.59 8.89 -4.05
CA GLN A 67 -2.50 9.85 -3.83
C GLN A 67 -2.46 10.41 -2.39
N SER A 68 -3.62 10.68 -1.79
CA SER A 68 -3.68 11.23 -0.43
C SER A 68 -3.56 10.14 0.65
N THR A 69 -3.97 8.91 0.33
CA THR A 69 -4.18 7.87 1.35
C THR A 69 -3.06 6.84 1.42
N VAL A 70 -2.45 6.50 0.30
CA VAL A 70 -1.44 5.44 0.19
C VAL A 70 -0.12 6.02 -0.28
N LEU A 71 0.93 5.82 0.52
CA LEU A 71 2.30 6.02 0.07
C LEU A 71 2.77 4.77 -0.68
N VAL A 72 2.98 4.86 -1.99
CA VAL A 72 3.58 3.77 -2.78
C VAL A 72 5.09 4.01 -2.85
N ARG A 73 5.88 3.10 -2.27
CA ARG A 73 7.35 3.20 -2.30
C ARG A 73 7.89 2.65 -3.60
N GLU A 74 8.73 3.43 -4.28
CA GLU A 74 9.47 2.94 -5.44
C GLU A 74 10.44 1.82 -5.05
N PRO A 75 10.65 0.81 -5.92
CA PRO A 75 11.71 -0.16 -5.77
C PRO A 75 13.07 0.56 -5.66
N SER A 76 13.83 0.26 -4.62
CA SER A 76 15.18 0.80 -4.46
C SER A 76 16.13 0.19 -5.51
N PRO A 77 16.96 0.99 -6.21
CA PRO A 77 17.97 0.44 -7.11
C PRO A 77 19.05 -0.37 -6.38
N TYR A 78 19.15 -0.22 -5.06
CA TYR A 78 20.14 -0.90 -4.21
C TYR A 78 19.65 -2.26 -3.65
N GLY A 79 18.47 -2.72 -4.05
CA GLY A 79 17.87 -3.95 -3.54
C GLY A 79 17.50 -3.86 -2.05
N TYR A 80 17.34 -5.02 -1.40
CA TYR A 80 17.02 -5.13 0.03
C TYR A 80 18.20 -5.74 0.79
N CYS A 81 18.62 -5.10 1.87
CA CYS A 81 19.53 -5.71 2.84
C CYS A 81 18.71 -6.40 3.94
N ARG A 82 18.92 -7.70 4.16
CA ARG A 82 18.40 -8.40 5.32
C ARG A 82 19.44 -8.30 6.44
N ALA A 83 19.12 -7.57 7.50
CA ALA A 83 19.85 -7.70 8.76
C ALA A 83 19.29 -8.92 9.51
N SER A 84 20.15 -9.91 9.77
CA SER A 84 19.84 -11.11 10.56
C SER A 84 20.35 -10.97 11.98
#